data_AF-A0A174LS32-F1
#
_entry.id   AF-A0A174LS32-F1
#
_cell.length_a   1.000
_cell.length_b   1.000
_cell.length_c   1.000
_cell.angle_alpha   90.00
_cell.angle_beta   90.00
_cell.angle_gamma   90.00
#
_symmetry.space_group_name_H-M   'P 1'
#
loop_
_entity.id
_entity.type
_entity.pdbx_description
1 polymer ?
#
loop_
_entity_poly.entity_id
_entity_poly.type
_entity_poly.pdbx_seq_one_letter_code
_entity_poly.pdbx_strand_id
1 'polypeptide(L)' 'MQAGDVPVTFADTTPLEEDFGFRPSPSLRDGLRVFAEWYAKYY' A
#
# COMPACT_ATOMS: atom_id res chain seq x y z
N MET A 1 -0.16 20.02 5.52
CA MET A 1 -0.60 18.93 6.41
C MET A 1 -1.70 19.49 7.29
N GLN A 2 -2.82 18.80 7.38
CA GLN A 2 -3.93 19.10 8.26
C GLN A 2 -3.58 18.73 9.69
N ALA A 3 -4.31 19.30 10.65
CA ALA A 3 -4.19 18.89 12.04
C ALA A 3 -4.59 17.41 12.17
N GLY A 4 -3.66 16.56 12.61
CA GLY A 4 -3.83 15.11 12.71
C GLY A 4 -3.08 14.30 11.66
N ASP A 5 -2.49 14.94 10.64
CA ASP A 5 -1.63 14.26 9.69
C ASP A 5 -0.35 13.76 10.38
N VAL A 6 0.01 12.51 10.15
CA VAL A 6 1.34 12.00 10.50
C VAL A 6 2.27 12.28 9.32
N PRO A 7 3.37 13.05 9.49
CA PRO A 7 4.19 13.50 8.37
C PRO A 7 4.82 12.38 7.55
N VAL A 8 5.27 11.32 8.22
CA VAL A 8 5.86 10.13 7.59
C VAL A 8 5.63 8.94 8.51
N THR A 9 5.28 7.78 7.94
CA THR A 9 5.27 6.49 8.63
C THR A 9 5.81 5.41 7.71
N PHE A 10 6.32 4.33 8.28
CA PHE A 10 6.76 3.13 7.56
C PHE A 10 6.53 1.91 8.44
N ALA A 11 6.32 0.76 7.80
CA ALA A 11 6.18 -0.54 8.47
C ALA A 11 7.47 -1.34 8.35
N ASP A 12 7.95 -1.88 9.45
CA ASP A 12 8.97 -2.94 9.42
C ASP A 12 8.27 -4.27 9.05
N THR A 13 8.70 -4.86 7.94
CA THR A 13 8.14 -6.10 7.40
C THR A 13 9.08 -7.29 7.55
N THR A 14 10.23 -7.11 8.22
CA THR A 14 11.23 -8.16 8.44
C THR A 14 10.62 -9.41 9.07
N PRO A 15 9.79 -9.34 10.14
CA PRO A 15 9.19 -10.54 10.73
C PRO A 15 8.24 -11.27 9.77
N LEU A 16 7.52 -10.53 8.91
CA LEU A 16 6.62 -11.13 7.93
C LEU A 16 7.38 -11.84 6.81
N GLU A 17 8.51 -11.29 6.41
CA GLU A 17 9.41 -11.92 5.45
C GLU A 17 10.03 -13.21 6.01
N GLU A 18 10.51 -13.17 7.26
CA GLU A 18 11.20 -14.30 7.89
C GLU A 18 10.25 -15.46 8.24
N ASP A 19 9.11 -15.15 8.86
CA ASP A 19 8.19 -16.17 9.37
C ASP A 19 7.29 -16.75 8.27
N PHE A 20 6.97 -15.95 7.24
CA PHE A 20 5.94 -16.29 6.25
C PHE A 20 6.39 -16.15 4.80
N GLY A 21 7.61 -15.65 4.53
CA GLY A 21 8.07 -15.36 3.17
C GLY A 21 7.26 -14.25 2.49
N PHE A 22 6.55 -13.42 3.27
CA PHE A 22 5.65 -12.41 2.72
C PHE A 22 6.44 -11.24 2.10
N ARG A 23 6.37 -11.11 0.77
CA ARG A 23 6.97 -9.99 0.04
C ARG A 23 5.96 -9.36 -0.91
N PRO A 24 5.45 -8.15 -0.63
CA PRO A 24 4.56 -7.47 -1.55
C PRO A 24 5.31 -7.15 -2.85
N SER A 25 4.80 -7.65 -3.97
CA SER A 25 5.40 -7.50 -5.30
C SER A 25 4.77 -6.42 -6.20
N PRO A 26 3.48 -6.03 -6.07
CA PRO A 26 2.90 -5.02 -6.94
C PRO A 26 3.58 -3.66 -6.76
N SER A 27 3.88 -2.99 -7.88
CA SER A 27 4.36 -1.61 -7.84
C SER A 27 3.24 -0.67 -7.41
N LEU A 28 3.60 0.48 -6.82
CA LEU A 28 2.62 1.51 -6.47
C LEU A 28 1.80 1.95 -7.70
N ARG A 29 2.45 2.05 -8.87
CA ARG A 29 1.79 2.44 -10.12
C ARG A 29 0.72 1.44 -10.53
N ASP A 30 1.01 0.15 -10.44
CA ASP A 30 0.06 -0.90 -10.82
C ASP A 30 -1.09 -0.97 -9.84
N GLY A 31 -0.81 -0.89 -8.54
CA GLY A 31 -1.84 -0.88 -7.50
C GLY A 31 -2.80 0.30 -7.65
N LEU A 32 -2.29 1.52 -7.86
CA LEU A 32 -3.13 2.71 -8.05
C LEU A 32 -3.98 2.63 -9.32
N ARG A 33 -3.46 2.06 -10.41
CA ARG A 33 -4.20 1.86 -11.66
C ARG A 33 -5.38 0.91 -11.45
N VAL A 34 -5.14 -0.25 -10.86
CA VAL A 34 -6.21 -1.24 -10.58
C VAL A 34 -7.27 -0.65 -9.65
N PHE A 35 -6.85 0.12 -8.63
CA PHE A 35 -7.77 0.81 -7.74
C PHE A 35 -8.66 1.83 -8.49
N ALA A 36 -8.06 2.67 -9.35
CA ALA A 36 -8.81 3.69 -10.09
C ALA A 36 -9.78 3.07 -11.12
N GLU A 37 -9.36 2.01 -11.81
CA GLU A 37 -10.20 1.25 -12.73
C GLU A 37 -11.41 0.63 -12.01
N TRP A 38 -11.18 0.06 -10.81
CA TRP A 38 -12.26 -0.44 -9.97
C TRP A 38 -13.20 0.69 -9.54
N TYR A 39 -12.67 1.81 -9.05
CA TYR A 39 -13.48 2.93 -8.56
C TYR A 39 -14.40 3.48 -9.64
N ALA A 40 -13.85 3.79 -10.82
CA ALA A 40 -14.60 4.35 -11.95
C ALA A 40 -15.68 3.41 -12.53
N LYS A 41 -15.58 2.10 -12.24
CA LYS A 41 -16.58 1.12 -12.68
C LYS A 41 -17.84 1.14 -11.80
N TYR A 42 -17.71 1.51 -10.53
CA TYR A 42 -18.80 1.43 -9.56
C TYR A 42 -19.30 2.80 -9.08
N TYR A 43 -18.51 3.86 -9.29
CA TYR A 43 -18.80 5.24 -8.89
C TYR A 43 -18.41 6.21 -9.99
#